data_AF-A0A959FTP2-F1
#
_entry.id   AF-A0A959FTP2-F1
#
_cell.length_a   1.000
_cell.length_b   1.000
_cell.length_c   1.000
_cell.angle_alpha   90.00
_cell.angle_beta   90.00
_cell.angle_gamma   90.00
#
_symmetry.space_group_name_H-M   'P 1'
#
loop_
_entity.id
_entity.type
_entity.pdbx_description
1 polymer ?
#
loop_
_entity_poly.entity_id
_entity_poly.type
_entity_poly.pdbx_seq_one_letter_code
_entity_poly.pdbx_strand_id
1 'polypeptide(L)'
;MLLLAAVGLLTACEQSAADSEGADTSMEEQTTDTADMDWIKKANIYEVNIRQYTPEGTFNAFAQHLPRLQDMGVKILWFMPIYPISEKNRKGTLGSYYAVSDFTSVNPNFGTMDDFKALVADAHTRGMKVILDWVPNHTGWDHHWITEHPDWYTQNEAGEIIDPSNDKGESYGWTDVADLNYNNADMRKAMIDDLKFWLTEVGVDGYRCDVAYEVPDDFWAQVHDAFKPFEPVFMLAEAEHAPHRNEGYFNMSYSWSFHHLMNDIAKGKKDATAVKTWYQEDRAKFKQGYHMQFTTNHDENSWNGTIEERMGEAGDAMNVLAFTFDGMPLIYSGQEAGLNKRLEFFE
;
A
#
# COMPACT_ATOMS: atom_id res chain seq x y z
N MET A 1 57.43 52.98 -10.75
CA MET A 1 58.44 51.94 -10.45
C MET A 1 57.71 50.77 -9.79
N LEU A 2 57.56 49.64 -10.47
CA LEU A 2 58.37 48.40 -10.27
C LEU A 2 58.33 47.91 -8.81
N LEU A 3 58.19 46.64 -8.46
CA LEU A 3 57.89 45.34 -9.09
C LEU A 3 58.14 44.33 -7.94
N LEU A 4 57.44 43.17 -7.92
CA LEU A 4 57.86 41.86 -7.36
C LEU A 4 58.22 41.75 -5.84
N ALA A 5 57.57 40.89 -5.04
CA ALA A 5 57.62 39.41 -4.95
C ALA A 5 58.80 38.83 -4.11
N ALA A 6 58.47 37.99 -3.11
CA ALA A 6 59.21 36.84 -2.54
C ALA A 6 58.48 36.41 -1.24
N VAL A 7 57.78 35.26 -1.15
CA VAL A 7 58.22 33.86 -0.92
C VAL A 7 59.07 33.64 0.34
N GLY A 8 58.60 32.77 1.25
CA GLY A 8 59.42 32.11 2.26
C GLY A 8 58.64 31.47 3.41
N LEU A 9 58.40 30.16 3.35
CA LEU A 9 57.91 29.29 4.44
C LEU A 9 59.11 28.67 5.19
N LEU A 10 59.04 28.58 6.53
CA LEU A 10 59.78 27.66 7.44
C LEU A 10 58.93 27.54 8.74
N THR A 11 58.26 26.41 9.07
CA THR A 11 58.69 25.23 9.88
C THR A 11 59.45 25.57 11.18
N ALA A 12 59.25 25.03 12.39
CA ALA A 12 58.43 23.95 12.98
C ALA A 12 58.62 23.96 14.54
N CYS A 13 57.84 23.12 15.27
CA CYS A 13 58.06 22.52 16.62
C CYS A 13 58.03 23.43 17.88
N GLU A 14 57.54 23.07 19.07
CA GLU A 14 56.90 21.86 19.66
C GLU A 14 56.35 22.19 21.08
N GLN A 15 55.23 21.56 21.47
CA GLN A 15 54.77 21.11 22.81
C GLN A 15 54.68 22.10 24.02
N SER A 16 53.70 22.04 24.93
CA SER A 16 52.65 21.06 25.29
C SER A 16 51.54 21.73 26.12
N ALA A 17 50.31 21.23 26.08
CA ALA A 17 49.56 20.75 27.26
C ALA A 17 48.10 20.42 26.91
N ALA A 18 47.71 19.22 27.32
CA ALA A 18 46.38 18.58 27.47
C ALA A 18 45.11 19.42 27.25
N ASP A 19 44.13 18.83 26.54
CA ASP A 19 42.89 18.35 27.19
C ASP A 19 41.99 17.49 26.29
N SER A 20 41.41 16.47 26.93
CA SER A 20 40.21 15.67 26.61
C SER A 20 40.14 14.88 25.30
N GLU A 21 40.33 13.55 25.41
CA GLU A 21 39.82 12.56 24.46
C GLU A 21 38.29 12.50 24.56
N GLY A 22 37.61 13.11 23.59
CA GLY A 22 36.26 12.75 23.19
C GLY A 22 36.37 11.94 21.91
N ALA A 23 36.03 10.65 21.97
CA ALA A 23 35.98 9.79 20.80
C ALA A 23 34.88 10.29 19.86
N ASP A 24 35.29 10.98 18.80
CA ASP A 24 34.46 11.31 17.65
C ASP A 24 34.30 10.04 16.82
N THR A 25 33.36 9.18 17.20
CA THR A 25 32.83 8.17 16.28
C THR A 25 31.87 8.89 15.35
N SER A 26 32.40 9.40 14.24
CA SER A 26 31.59 9.77 13.08
C SER A 26 30.80 8.53 12.67
N MET A 27 29.51 8.51 12.99
CA MET A 27 28.60 7.56 12.38
C MET A 27 28.56 7.92 10.90
N GLU A 28 29.17 7.08 10.08
CA GLU A 28 28.85 7.01 8.66
C GLU A 28 27.34 6.78 8.58
N GLU A 29 26.64 7.85 8.19
CA GLU A 29 25.24 7.80 7.80
C GLU A 29 25.18 6.83 6.62
N GLN A 30 24.78 5.58 6.89
CA GLN A 30 24.35 4.66 5.86
C GLN A 30 23.11 5.28 5.22
N THR A 31 23.34 6.12 4.22
CA THR A 31 22.31 6.50 3.26
C THR A 31 21.95 5.23 2.52
N THR A 32 20.86 4.58 2.93
CA THR A 32 20.19 3.61 2.07
C THR A 32 19.92 4.32 0.74
N ASP A 33 20.28 3.65 -0.34
CA ASP A 33 20.38 4.22 -1.68
C ASP A 33 18.99 4.67 -2.17
N THR A 34 18.67 5.94 -1.95
CA THR A 34 17.41 6.57 -2.36
C THR A 34 17.35 6.89 -3.86
N ALA A 35 18.40 6.58 -4.63
CA ALA A 35 18.48 6.89 -6.04
C ALA A 35 17.49 6.09 -6.91
N ASP A 36 17.10 4.88 -6.51
CA ASP A 36 16.29 3.98 -7.35
C ASP A 36 14.77 4.26 -7.35
N MET A 37 14.31 5.17 -6.49
CA MET A 37 12.86 5.45 -6.33
C MET A 37 12.47 6.90 -6.60
N ASP A 38 13.30 7.69 -7.28
CA ASP A 38 12.95 9.05 -7.69
C ASP A 38 11.68 9.13 -8.56
N TRP A 39 11.32 8.02 -9.23
CA TRP A 39 10.09 7.91 -10.01
C TRP A 39 8.82 7.98 -9.13
N ILE A 40 8.87 7.52 -7.88
CA ILE A 40 7.74 7.54 -6.94
C ILE A 40 7.28 8.98 -6.68
N LYS A 41 8.21 9.93 -6.56
CA LYS A 41 7.91 11.35 -6.31
C LYS A 41 7.00 12.00 -7.36
N LYS A 42 6.86 11.37 -8.53
CA LYS A 42 6.09 11.87 -9.67
C LYS A 42 5.05 10.85 -10.16
N ALA A 43 4.81 9.79 -9.37
CA ALA A 43 3.85 8.75 -9.71
C ALA A 43 2.43 9.13 -9.26
N ASN A 44 1.47 8.38 -9.76
CA ASN A 44 0.09 8.33 -9.33
C ASN A 44 -0.33 6.85 -9.32
N ILE A 45 -1.40 6.53 -8.61
CA ILE A 45 -1.95 5.19 -8.55
C ILE A 45 -3.32 5.18 -9.21
N TYR A 46 -3.57 4.16 -10.01
CA TYR A 46 -4.88 3.81 -10.52
C TYR A 46 -5.31 2.49 -9.91
N GLU A 47 -6.33 2.52 -9.06
CA GLU A 47 -6.90 1.35 -8.41
C GLU A 47 -7.91 0.67 -9.32
N VAL A 48 -7.64 -0.60 -9.60
CA VAL A 48 -8.33 -1.44 -10.57
C VAL A 48 -9.23 -2.44 -9.86
N ASN A 49 -10.53 -2.29 -10.04
CA ASN A 49 -11.51 -3.30 -9.68
C ASN A 49 -11.82 -4.17 -10.92
N ILE A 50 -11.07 -5.25 -11.13
CA ILE A 50 -11.19 -6.10 -12.34
C ILE A 50 -12.63 -6.56 -12.58
N ARG A 51 -13.30 -7.04 -11.52
CA ARG A 51 -14.65 -7.60 -11.60
C ARG A 51 -15.65 -6.62 -12.21
N GLN A 52 -15.55 -5.34 -11.86
CA GLN A 52 -16.55 -4.33 -12.22
C GLN A 52 -16.05 -3.28 -13.23
N TYR A 53 -14.80 -3.39 -13.71
CA TYR A 53 -14.21 -2.44 -14.67
C TYR A 53 -14.80 -2.59 -16.09
N THR A 54 -15.04 -3.82 -16.52
CA THR A 54 -15.66 -4.16 -17.82
C THR A 54 -16.84 -5.11 -17.60
N PRO A 55 -17.81 -5.20 -18.53
CA PRO A 55 -18.87 -6.21 -18.44
C PRO A 55 -18.35 -7.65 -18.36
N GLU A 56 -17.19 -7.94 -18.97
CA GLU A 56 -16.55 -9.25 -18.93
C GLU A 56 -15.88 -9.53 -17.58
N GLY A 57 -15.37 -8.50 -16.90
CA GLY A 57 -14.71 -8.64 -15.61
C GLY A 57 -13.40 -9.41 -15.65
N THR A 58 -12.63 -9.33 -16.75
CA THR A 58 -11.42 -10.15 -16.97
C THR A 58 -10.15 -9.33 -17.20
N PHE A 59 -8.99 -9.94 -16.97
CA PHE A 59 -7.68 -9.36 -17.27
C PHE A 59 -7.55 -8.96 -18.75
N ASN A 60 -7.96 -9.84 -19.68
CA ASN A 60 -7.87 -9.58 -21.11
C ASN A 60 -8.75 -8.42 -21.57
N ALA A 61 -9.93 -8.26 -20.97
CA ALA A 61 -10.81 -7.12 -21.23
C ALA A 61 -10.21 -5.82 -20.67
N PHE A 62 -9.70 -5.84 -19.44
CA PHE A 62 -9.02 -4.68 -18.84
C PHE A 62 -7.78 -4.27 -19.63
N ALA A 63 -6.98 -5.22 -20.13
CA ALA A 63 -5.74 -4.96 -20.86
C ALA A 63 -5.96 -4.04 -22.09
N GLN A 64 -7.14 -4.08 -22.71
CA GLN A 64 -7.49 -3.17 -23.83
C GLN A 64 -7.52 -1.68 -23.43
N HIS A 65 -7.58 -1.38 -22.14
CA HIS A 65 -7.61 -0.01 -21.61
C HIS A 65 -6.22 0.52 -21.22
N LEU A 66 -5.18 -0.31 -21.21
CA LEU A 66 -3.81 0.13 -20.90
C LEU A 66 -3.32 1.29 -21.78
N PRO A 67 -3.62 1.38 -23.09
CA PRO A 67 -3.27 2.55 -23.89
C PRO A 67 -3.87 3.86 -23.36
N ARG A 68 -5.15 3.85 -22.97
CA ARG A 68 -5.83 5.02 -22.40
C ARG A 68 -5.20 5.43 -21.07
N LEU A 69 -4.90 4.46 -20.21
CA LEU A 69 -4.30 4.73 -18.90
C LEU A 69 -2.88 5.29 -19.05
N GLN A 70 -2.12 4.80 -20.04
CA GLN A 70 -0.84 5.36 -20.41
C GLN A 70 -0.96 6.82 -20.88
N ASP A 71 -1.92 7.14 -21.76
CA ASP A 71 -2.17 8.51 -22.23
C ASP A 71 -2.59 9.45 -21.09
N MET A 72 -3.30 8.92 -20.10
CA MET A 72 -3.66 9.65 -18.88
C MET A 72 -2.47 9.89 -17.94
N GLY A 73 -1.33 9.23 -18.19
CA GLY A 73 -0.12 9.36 -17.39
C GLY A 73 -0.10 8.49 -16.13
N VAL A 74 -0.88 7.40 -16.11
CA VAL A 74 -0.87 6.44 -15.00
C VAL A 74 0.54 5.85 -14.83
N LYS A 75 1.02 5.74 -13.58
CA LYS A 75 2.33 5.15 -13.25
C LYS A 75 2.25 3.84 -12.49
N ILE A 76 1.31 3.70 -11.57
CA ILE A 76 1.10 2.45 -10.82
C ILE A 76 -0.34 1.97 -11.06
N LEU A 77 -0.48 0.73 -11.48
CA LEU A 77 -1.74 -0.01 -11.47
C LEU A 77 -1.78 -0.81 -10.17
N TRP A 78 -2.71 -0.48 -9.28
CA TRP A 78 -3.00 -1.28 -8.10
C TRP A 78 -4.22 -2.12 -8.39
N PHE A 79 -4.06 -3.44 -8.47
CA PHE A 79 -5.20 -4.35 -8.59
C PHE A 79 -5.73 -4.68 -7.21
N MET A 80 -7.03 -4.45 -6.97
CA MET A 80 -7.77 -5.11 -5.88
C MET A 80 -7.53 -6.63 -5.90
N PRO A 81 -7.78 -7.38 -4.80
CA PRO A 81 -7.38 -8.77 -4.72
C PRO A 81 -7.83 -9.59 -5.93
N ILE A 82 -6.86 -10.24 -6.59
CA ILE A 82 -7.08 -11.00 -7.82
C ILE A 82 -7.17 -12.51 -7.58
N TYR A 83 -7.13 -12.94 -6.32
CA TYR A 83 -7.05 -14.33 -5.92
C TYR A 83 -8.43 -15.02 -5.97
N PRO A 84 -8.47 -16.37 -5.98
CA PRO A 84 -9.71 -17.10 -5.74
C PRO A 84 -10.38 -16.70 -4.43
N ILE A 85 -11.71 -16.59 -4.48
CA ILE A 85 -12.54 -16.19 -3.35
C ILE A 85 -13.18 -17.44 -2.73
N SER A 86 -13.11 -17.55 -1.42
CA SER A 86 -13.71 -18.62 -0.62
C SER A 86 -15.23 -18.74 -0.85
N GLU A 87 -15.75 -19.97 -0.84
CA GLU A 87 -17.18 -20.24 -0.99
C GLU A 87 -17.87 -20.37 0.36
N LYS A 88 -17.16 -20.97 1.32
CA LYS A 88 -17.62 -21.13 2.69
C LYS A 88 -17.70 -19.78 3.39
N ASN A 89 -18.83 -19.59 4.07
CA ASN A 89 -19.24 -18.37 4.76
C ASN A 89 -19.28 -17.12 3.86
N ARG A 90 -19.33 -17.29 2.53
CA ARG A 90 -19.35 -16.19 1.56
C ARG A 90 -20.47 -15.19 1.86
N LYS A 91 -20.13 -13.90 1.84
CA LYS A 91 -21.08 -12.79 1.85
C LYS A 91 -21.49 -12.38 0.43
N GLY A 92 -22.76 -12.05 0.24
CA GLY A 92 -23.31 -11.71 -1.08
C GLY A 92 -23.22 -12.86 -2.08
N THR A 93 -23.35 -12.57 -3.37
CA THR A 93 -23.33 -13.62 -4.40
C THR A 93 -21.93 -14.01 -4.85
N LEU A 94 -21.05 -13.03 -5.04
CA LEU A 94 -19.69 -13.24 -5.56
C LEU A 94 -18.62 -13.26 -4.48
N GLY A 95 -18.93 -12.79 -3.26
CA GLY A 95 -18.00 -12.79 -2.14
C GLY A 95 -17.11 -11.56 -2.07
N SER A 96 -16.55 -11.35 -0.88
CA SER A 96 -15.49 -10.37 -0.65
C SER A 96 -14.26 -10.72 -1.48
N TYR A 97 -13.67 -9.72 -2.14
CA TYR A 97 -12.34 -9.87 -2.76
C TYR A 97 -11.28 -10.32 -1.74
N TYR A 98 -11.47 -9.96 -0.47
CA TYR A 98 -10.52 -10.16 0.62
C TYR A 98 -10.68 -11.53 1.31
N ALA A 99 -11.69 -12.33 0.94
CA ALA A 99 -11.85 -13.70 1.45
C ALA A 99 -11.06 -14.71 0.61
N VAL A 100 -9.73 -14.60 0.61
CA VAL A 100 -8.81 -15.34 -0.28
C VAL A 100 -8.71 -16.82 0.10
N SER A 101 -8.87 -17.73 -0.87
CA SER A 101 -8.70 -19.19 -0.66
C SER A 101 -7.37 -19.77 -1.17
N ASP A 102 -6.62 -19.02 -1.96
CA ASP A 102 -5.26 -19.39 -2.37
C ASP A 102 -4.48 -18.14 -2.81
N PHE A 103 -3.43 -17.81 -2.08
CA PHE A 103 -2.61 -16.62 -2.35
C PHE A 103 -1.70 -16.75 -3.58
N THR A 104 -1.51 -17.94 -4.14
CA THR A 104 -0.55 -18.19 -5.25
C THR A 104 -1.22 -18.45 -6.60
N SER A 105 -2.53 -18.28 -6.68
CA SER A 105 -3.30 -18.41 -7.91
C SER A 105 -4.14 -17.17 -8.20
N VAL A 106 -4.68 -17.10 -9.41
CA VAL A 106 -5.62 -16.04 -9.83
C VAL A 106 -7.04 -16.58 -9.81
N ASN A 107 -8.00 -15.70 -9.55
CA ASN A 107 -9.41 -16.01 -9.61
C ASN A 107 -9.78 -16.45 -11.03
N PRO A 108 -10.33 -17.66 -11.22
CA PRO A 108 -10.66 -18.17 -12.55
C PRO A 108 -11.74 -17.33 -13.26
N ASN A 109 -12.52 -16.52 -12.53
CA ASN A 109 -13.47 -15.59 -13.14
C ASN A 109 -12.78 -14.39 -13.80
N PHE A 110 -11.54 -14.07 -13.41
CA PHE A 110 -10.77 -12.97 -14.00
C PHE A 110 -9.90 -13.42 -15.18
N GLY A 111 -9.60 -14.71 -15.28
CA GLY A 111 -8.82 -15.31 -16.35
C GLY A 111 -7.84 -16.35 -15.81
N THR A 112 -6.74 -16.53 -16.53
CA THR A 112 -5.66 -17.46 -16.17
C THR A 112 -4.41 -16.72 -15.68
N MET A 113 -3.49 -17.44 -15.05
CA MET A 113 -2.18 -16.90 -14.66
C MET A 113 -1.42 -16.34 -15.87
N ASP A 114 -1.53 -16.98 -17.04
CA ASP A 114 -0.89 -16.51 -18.27
C ASP A 114 -1.51 -15.21 -18.76
N ASP A 115 -2.84 -15.04 -18.66
CA ASP A 115 -3.51 -13.78 -18.98
C ASP A 115 -3.02 -12.64 -18.07
N PHE A 116 -2.84 -12.92 -16.78
CA PHE A 116 -2.33 -11.92 -15.85
C PHE A 116 -0.86 -11.57 -16.12
N LYS A 117 0.01 -12.57 -16.38
CA LYS A 117 1.41 -12.32 -16.78
C LYS A 117 1.50 -11.50 -18.06
N ALA A 118 0.63 -11.77 -19.05
CA ALA A 118 0.57 -11.00 -20.28
C ALA A 118 0.16 -9.53 -20.02
N LEU A 119 -0.81 -9.31 -19.13
CA LEU A 119 -1.23 -7.98 -18.69
C LEU A 119 -0.07 -7.23 -18.02
N VAL A 120 0.64 -7.87 -17.08
CA VAL A 120 1.79 -7.28 -16.38
C VAL A 120 2.87 -6.88 -17.38
N ALA A 121 3.20 -7.77 -18.32
CA ALA A 121 4.17 -7.49 -19.36
C ALA A 121 3.75 -6.30 -20.25
N ASP A 122 2.49 -6.21 -20.70
CA ASP A 122 1.99 -5.07 -21.49
C ASP A 122 2.06 -3.76 -20.68
N ALA A 123 1.66 -3.78 -19.41
CA ALA A 123 1.78 -2.63 -18.52
C ALA A 123 3.24 -2.15 -18.39
N HIS A 124 4.19 -3.07 -18.24
CA HIS A 124 5.62 -2.75 -18.20
C HIS A 124 6.12 -2.14 -19.50
N THR A 125 5.70 -2.65 -20.68
CA THR A 125 6.10 -2.05 -21.97
C THR A 125 5.65 -0.59 -22.12
N ARG A 126 4.64 -0.20 -21.35
CA ARG A 126 4.07 1.16 -21.32
C ARG A 126 4.68 2.04 -20.22
N GLY A 127 5.62 1.51 -19.44
CA GLY A 127 6.25 2.21 -18.33
C GLY A 127 5.33 2.37 -17.11
N MET A 128 4.33 1.51 -16.97
CA MET A 128 3.53 1.38 -15.76
C MET A 128 4.12 0.28 -14.86
N LYS A 129 3.89 0.43 -13.56
CA LYS A 129 4.21 -0.54 -12.51
C LYS A 129 2.92 -1.24 -12.08
N VAL A 130 3.01 -2.50 -11.68
CA VAL A 130 1.87 -3.29 -11.22
C VAL A 130 2.07 -3.69 -9.78
N ILE A 131 1.13 -3.34 -8.90
CA ILE A 131 1.10 -3.81 -7.52
C ILE A 131 -0.17 -4.60 -7.25
N LEU A 132 -0.06 -5.60 -6.39
CA LEU A 132 -1.19 -6.43 -5.95
C LEU A 132 -1.70 -5.98 -4.59
N ASP A 133 -3.00 -6.05 -4.40
CA ASP A 133 -3.57 -6.07 -3.06
C ASP A 133 -3.17 -7.39 -2.38
N TRP A 134 -2.53 -7.30 -1.21
CA TRP A 134 -2.13 -8.41 -0.38
C TRP A 134 -2.98 -8.42 0.88
N VAL A 135 -3.52 -9.58 1.27
CA VAL A 135 -4.46 -9.71 2.39
C VAL A 135 -3.81 -10.51 3.53
N PRO A 136 -2.94 -9.88 4.33
CA PRO A 136 -2.09 -10.57 5.30
C PRO A 136 -2.82 -10.92 6.61
N ASN A 137 -3.89 -10.22 6.96
CA ASN A 137 -4.51 -10.37 8.28
C ASN A 137 -5.31 -11.67 8.43
N HIS A 138 -5.90 -12.15 7.34
CA HIS A 138 -6.85 -13.26 7.36
C HIS A 138 -6.87 -14.00 6.03
N THR A 139 -7.49 -15.18 6.00
CA THR A 139 -7.84 -15.89 4.77
C THR A 139 -9.34 -16.15 4.71
N GLY A 140 -9.85 -16.56 3.55
CA GLY A 140 -11.16 -17.19 3.46
C GLY A 140 -11.19 -18.57 4.14
N TRP A 141 -12.40 -19.05 4.47
CA TRP A 141 -12.61 -20.30 5.22
C TRP A 141 -12.33 -21.60 4.45
N ASP A 142 -12.18 -21.52 3.13
CA ASP A 142 -11.76 -22.62 2.26
C ASP A 142 -10.28 -22.54 1.87
N HIS A 143 -9.51 -21.65 2.50
CA HIS A 143 -8.05 -21.62 2.28
C HIS A 143 -7.43 -22.95 2.70
N HIS A 144 -6.51 -23.48 1.90
CA HIS A 144 -5.91 -24.80 2.14
C HIS A 144 -5.25 -24.90 3.53
N TRP A 145 -4.64 -23.81 4.00
CA TRP A 145 -4.09 -23.70 5.37
C TRP A 145 -5.11 -23.99 6.48
N ILE A 146 -6.41 -23.69 6.30
CA ILE A 146 -7.43 -24.00 7.32
C ILE A 146 -7.43 -25.49 7.67
N THR A 147 -7.22 -26.35 6.68
CA THR A 147 -7.24 -27.80 6.85
C THR A 147 -5.86 -28.40 7.08
N GLU A 148 -4.84 -27.86 6.41
CA GLU A 148 -3.47 -28.39 6.47
C GLU A 148 -2.74 -27.93 7.74
N HIS A 149 -3.05 -26.71 8.20
CA HIS A 149 -2.35 -25.99 9.26
C HIS A 149 -3.33 -25.20 10.15
N PRO A 150 -4.29 -25.84 10.84
CA PRO A 150 -5.26 -25.12 11.66
C PRO A 150 -4.63 -24.31 12.81
N ASP A 151 -3.41 -24.65 13.23
CA ASP A 151 -2.61 -23.91 14.23
C ASP A 151 -2.01 -22.60 13.71
N TRP A 152 -2.14 -22.32 12.41
CA TRP A 152 -1.76 -21.04 11.78
C TRP A 152 -2.84 -19.97 11.95
N TYR A 153 -3.97 -20.32 12.55
CA TYR A 153 -5.10 -19.43 12.77
C TYR A 153 -5.30 -19.16 14.25
N THR A 154 -5.88 -18.00 14.56
CA THR A 154 -6.34 -17.68 15.91
C THR A 154 -7.50 -18.60 16.27
N GLN A 155 -7.43 -19.18 17.47
CA GLN A 155 -8.43 -20.12 17.98
C GLN A 155 -8.99 -19.63 19.31
N ASN A 156 -10.28 -19.88 19.54
CA ASN A 156 -10.91 -19.64 20.83
C ASN A 156 -10.48 -20.69 21.88
N GLU A 157 -10.97 -20.57 23.11
CA GLU A 157 -10.65 -21.51 24.20
C GLU A 157 -11.06 -22.98 23.91
N ALA A 158 -12.00 -23.19 23.00
CA ALA A 158 -12.43 -24.52 22.55
C ALA A 158 -11.56 -25.08 21.41
N GLY A 159 -10.57 -24.33 20.92
CA GLY A 159 -9.72 -24.70 19.79
C GLY A 159 -10.38 -24.48 18.43
N GLU A 160 -11.48 -23.72 18.38
CA GLU A 160 -12.18 -23.40 17.12
C GLU A 160 -11.56 -22.15 16.50
N ILE A 161 -11.29 -22.20 15.20
CA ILE A 161 -10.82 -21.03 14.44
C ILE A 161 -11.90 -19.95 14.46
N ILE A 162 -11.50 -18.69 14.65
CA ILE A 162 -12.39 -17.53 14.71
C ILE A 162 -12.11 -16.52 13.58
N ASP A 163 -13.07 -15.64 13.34
CA ASP A 163 -12.89 -14.46 12.50
C ASP A 163 -12.12 -13.35 13.26
N PRO A 164 -11.56 -12.36 12.54
CA PRO A 164 -10.82 -11.26 13.14
C PRO A 164 -11.63 -10.50 14.22
N SER A 165 -10.94 -10.14 15.29
CA SER A 165 -11.54 -9.51 16.47
C SER A 165 -10.64 -8.42 17.05
N ASN A 166 -11.22 -7.50 17.82
CA ASN A 166 -10.44 -6.46 18.50
C ASN A 166 -9.66 -7.00 19.71
N ASP A 167 -8.85 -6.15 20.34
CA ASP A 167 -8.05 -6.48 21.54
C ASP A 167 -8.86 -7.04 22.74
N LYS A 168 -10.19 -6.94 22.72
CA LYS A 168 -11.09 -7.48 23.74
C LYS A 168 -11.73 -8.81 23.33
N GLY A 169 -11.37 -9.35 22.16
CA GLY A 169 -11.94 -10.55 21.57
C GLY A 169 -13.33 -10.34 20.97
N GLU A 170 -13.74 -9.10 20.68
CA GLU A 170 -15.03 -8.81 20.03
C GLU A 170 -14.84 -8.85 18.51
N SER A 171 -15.57 -9.75 17.83
CA SER A 171 -15.54 -9.92 16.37
C SER A 171 -15.83 -8.61 15.63
N TYR A 172 -15.09 -8.37 14.54
CA TYR A 172 -15.34 -7.26 13.62
C TYR A 172 -16.55 -7.49 12.70
N GLY A 173 -17.21 -8.66 12.77
CA GLY A 173 -18.29 -9.06 11.89
C GLY A 173 -17.80 -9.53 10.51
N TRP A 174 -16.51 -9.79 10.36
CA TRP A 174 -15.89 -10.31 9.13
C TRP A 174 -16.03 -11.84 9.06
N THR A 175 -17.26 -12.31 9.20
CA THR A 175 -17.59 -13.74 9.35
C THR A 175 -17.24 -14.60 8.13
N ASP A 176 -16.90 -13.99 6.99
CA ASP A 176 -16.47 -14.63 5.75
C ASP A 176 -14.97 -14.91 5.69
N VAL A 177 -14.20 -14.50 6.71
CA VAL A 177 -12.75 -14.73 6.80
C VAL A 177 -12.35 -15.27 8.17
N ALA A 178 -11.16 -15.88 8.23
CA ALA A 178 -10.57 -16.52 9.39
C ALA A 178 -9.24 -15.84 9.74
N ASP A 179 -9.07 -15.52 11.02
CA ASP A 179 -7.96 -14.71 11.55
C ASP A 179 -6.64 -15.49 11.61
N LEU A 180 -5.56 -14.90 11.10
CA LEU A 180 -4.24 -15.53 11.08
C LEU A 180 -3.46 -15.28 12.38
N ASN A 181 -2.81 -16.33 12.88
CA ASN A 181 -2.02 -16.27 14.11
C ASN A 181 -0.55 -15.93 13.80
N TYR A 182 -0.19 -14.66 13.94
CA TYR A 182 1.17 -14.15 13.73
C TYR A 182 2.22 -14.60 14.76
N ASN A 183 1.84 -15.36 15.80
CA ASN A 183 2.82 -16.02 16.65
C ASN A 183 3.40 -17.28 15.98
N ASN A 184 2.78 -17.78 14.91
CA ASN A 184 3.25 -18.97 14.19
C ASN A 184 4.33 -18.59 13.17
N ALA A 185 5.58 -18.96 13.44
CA ALA A 185 6.72 -18.64 12.57
C ALA A 185 6.68 -19.34 11.20
N ASP A 186 6.11 -20.55 11.13
CA ASP A 186 6.00 -21.30 9.88
C ASP A 186 4.96 -20.66 8.95
N MET A 187 3.84 -20.18 9.50
CA MET A 187 2.85 -19.37 8.77
C MET A 187 3.49 -18.11 8.19
N ARG A 188 4.21 -17.33 9.01
CA ARG A 188 4.89 -16.11 8.56
C ARG A 188 5.85 -16.40 7.42
N LYS A 189 6.61 -17.50 7.51
CA LYS A 189 7.51 -17.92 6.45
C LYS A 189 6.75 -18.27 5.17
N ALA A 190 5.67 -19.05 5.27
CA ALA A 190 4.83 -19.41 4.12
C ALA A 190 4.26 -18.16 3.43
N MET A 191 3.74 -17.20 4.21
CA MET A 191 3.24 -15.94 3.68
C MET A 191 4.31 -15.12 2.95
N ILE A 192 5.53 -15.06 3.48
CA ILE A 192 6.66 -14.39 2.80
C ILE A 192 7.05 -15.11 1.51
N ASP A 193 6.96 -16.44 1.47
CA ASP A 193 7.23 -17.22 0.27
C ASP A 193 6.15 -16.97 -0.81
N ASP A 194 4.87 -16.87 -0.42
CA ASP A 194 3.77 -16.52 -1.34
C ASP A 194 3.89 -15.10 -1.87
N LEU A 195 4.34 -14.13 -1.05
CA LEU A 195 4.70 -12.80 -1.54
C LEU A 195 5.80 -12.91 -2.61
N LYS A 196 6.92 -13.58 -2.32
CA LYS A 196 8.03 -13.73 -3.28
C LYS A 196 7.63 -14.42 -4.57
N PHE A 197 6.67 -15.34 -4.54
CA PHE A 197 6.14 -15.97 -5.74
C PHE A 197 5.68 -14.93 -6.77
N TRP A 198 4.93 -13.90 -6.36
CA TRP A 198 4.46 -12.87 -7.29
C TRP A 198 5.59 -11.98 -7.82
N LEU A 199 6.60 -11.66 -7.01
CA LEU A 199 7.78 -10.90 -7.47
C LEU A 199 8.60 -11.69 -8.49
N THR A 200 8.74 -13.01 -8.31
CA THR A 200 9.66 -13.84 -9.07
C THR A 200 9.03 -14.52 -10.28
N GLU A 201 7.85 -15.11 -10.11
CA GLU A 201 7.18 -15.90 -11.13
C GLU A 201 6.31 -15.04 -12.06
N VAL A 202 5.80 -13.92 -11.55
CA VAL A 202 4.88 -13.02 -12.28
C VAL A 202 5.55 -11.69 -12.62
N GLY A 203 6.44 -11.19 -11.76
CA GLY A 203 7.15 -9.94 -11.98
C GLY A 203 6.35 -8.70 -11.57
N VAL A 204 5.50 -8.80 -10.55
CA VAL A 204 4.84 -7.61 -10.00
C VAL A 204 5.88 -6.72 -9.30
N ASP A 205 5.57 -5.42 -9.19
CA ASP A 205 6.49 -4.39 -8.69
C ASP A 205 6.28 -4.06 -7.21
N GLY A 206 5.35 -4.74 -6.54
CA GLY A 206 5.09 -4.58 -5.11
C GLY A 206 3.64 -4.81 -4.70
N TYR A 207 3.26 -4.26 -3.54
CA TYR A 207 2.02 -4.59 -2.85
C TYR A 207 1.35 -3.38 -2.20
N ARG A 208 0.01 -3.37 -2.25
CA ARG A 208 -0.82 -2.68 -1.27
C ARG A 208 -1.22 -3.72 -0.22
N CYS A 209 -0.92 -3.49 1.05
CA CYS A 209 -1.21 -4.44 2.12
C CYS A 209 -2.47 -4.02 2.86
N ASP A 210 -3.51 -4.85 2.73
CA ASP A 210 -4.80 -4.73 3.41
C ASP A 210 -4.64 -4.74 4.92
N VAL A 211 -5.35 -3.84 5.59
CA VAL A 211 -5.43 -3.68 7.05
C VAL A 211 -4.07 -3.86 7.74
N ALA A 212 -3.01 -3.32 7.14
CA ALA A 212 -1.63 -3.58 7.54
C ALA A 212 -1.34 -3.26 9.01
N TYR A 213 -2.17 -2.39 9.62
CA TYR A 213 -2.10 -2.04 11.05
C TYR A 213 -2.45 -3.20 11.99
N GLU A 214 -3.28 -4.16 11.56
CA GLU A 214 -3.62 -5.37 12.33
C GLU A 214 -2.52 -6.44 12.24
N VAL A 215 -1.49 -6.21 11.41
CA VAL A 215 -0.36 -7.11 11.25
C VAL A 215 0.85 -6.58 12.02
N PRO A 216 1.53 -7.41 12.84
CA PRO A 216 2.64 -6.96 13.68
C PRO A 216 3.79 -6.29 12.90
N ASP A 217 4.31 -5.18 13.43
CA ASP A 217 5.45 -4.43 12.86
C ASP A 217 6.70 -5.31 12.64
N ASP A 218 6.94 -6.31 13.50
CA ASP A 218 8.08 -7.22 13.36
C ASP A 218 7.93 -8.19 12.17
N PHE A 219 6.70 -8.44 11.68
CA PHE A 219 6.49 -9.16 10.43
C PHE A 219 6.80 -8.30 9.22
N TRP A 220 6.42 -7.03 9.26
CA TRP A 220 6.79 -6.09 8.22
C TRP A 220 8.31 -5.90 8.12
N ALA A 221 9.03 -5.94 9.26
CA ALA A 221 10.49 -6.01 9.27
C ALA A 221 11.04 -7.27 8.58
N GLN A 222 10.44 -8.44 8.83
CA GLN A 222 10.83 -9.69 8.14
C GLN A 222 10.56 -9.65 6.63
N VAL A 223 9.43 -9.07 6.21
CA VAL A 223 9.10 -8.87 4.79
C VAL A 223 10.14 -7.94 4.15
N HIS A 224 10.43 -6.79 4.78
CA HIS A 224 11.45 -5.86 4.32
C HIS A 224 12.81 -6.54 4.12
N ASP A 225 13.29 -7.28 5.13
CA ASP A 225 14.55 -8.03 5.02
C ASP A 225 14.51 -9.09 3.91
N ALA A 226 13.39 -9.79 3.76
CA ALA A 226 13.18 -10.80 2.75
C ALA A 226 13.12 -10.23 1.31
N PHE A 227 12.79 -8.94 1.17
CA PHE A 227 12.64 -8.24 -0.11
C PHE A 227 13.92 -7.59 -0.62
N LYS A 228 14.96 -7.41 0.23
CA LYS A 228 16.26 -6.84 -0.18
C LYS A 228 16.84 -7.41 -1.49
N PRO A 229 16.76 -8.73 -1.79
CA PRO A 229 17.27 -9.27 -3.07
C PRO A 229 16.42 -8.92 -4.30
N PHE A 230 15.22 -8.38 -4.11
CA PHE A 230 14.23 -8.07 -5.15
C PHE A 230 14.00 -6.56 -5.31
N GLU A 231 14.73 -5.73 -4.55
CA GLU A 231 14.59 -4.28 -4.63
C GLU A 231 14.90 -3.73 -6.04
N PRO A 232 14.18 -2.68 -6.50
CA PRO A 232 13.15 -1.94 -5.76
C PRO A 232 11.77 -2.63 -5.75
N VAL A 233 11.12 -2.70 -4.57
CA VAL A 233 9.73 -3.18 -4.38
C VAL A 233 8.88 -2.06 -3.76
N PHE A 234 7.73 -1.73 -4.36
CA PHE A 234 6.84 -0.68 -3.84
C PHE A 234 5.85 -1.23 -2.81
N MET A 235 5.91 -0.72 -1.58
CA MET A 235 5.05 -1.14 -0.47
C MET A 235 4.12 0.00 -0.04
N LEU A 236 2.81 -0.25 -0.12
CA LEU A 236 1.73 0.64 0.33
C LEU A 236 0.96 -0.01 1.48
N ALA A 237 0.97 0.59 2.67
CA ALA A 237 0.16 0.13 3.79
C ALA A 237 -1.23 0.75 3.76
N GLU A 238 -2.29 -0.08 3.82
CA GLU A 238 -3.57 0.39 4.34
C GLU A 238 -3.49 0.59 5.85
N ALA A 239 -2.90 1.72 6.22
CA ALA A 239 -2.77 2.17 7.59
C ALA A 239 -2.46 3.67 7.59
N GLU A 240 -2.60 4.30 8.75
CA GLU A 240 -2.03 5.63 9.03
C GLU A 240 -1.17 5.54 10.30
N HIS A 241 -0.20 4.64 10.26
CA HIS A 241 0.70 4.29 11.37
C HIS A 241 2.14 4.67 11.02
N ALA A 242 2.74 5.56 11.81
CA ALA A 242 4.03 6.16 11.50
C ALA A 242 5.21 5.17 11.44
N PRO A 243 5.34 4.17 12.35
CA PRO A 243 6.39 3.15 12.29
C PRO A 243 6.49 2.43 10.95
N HIS A 244 5.36 2.06 10.32
CA HIS A 244 5.37 1.42 8.99
C HIS A 244 6.23 2.16 7.96
N ARG A 245 6.21 3.49 7.96
CA ARG A 245 7.01 4.31 7.05
C ARG A 245 8.35 4.73 7.66
N ASN A 246 8.36 5.13 8.93
CA ASN A 246 9.54 5.67 9.57
C ASN A 246 10.66 4.65 9.75
N GLU A 247 10.32 3.36 9.86
CA GLU A 247 11.27 2.24 9.90
C GLU A 247 11.61 1.71 8.49
N GLY A 248 11.01 2.26 7.43
CA GLY A 248 11.32 1.91 6.04
C GLY A 248 10.62 0.67 5.49
N TYR A 249 9.69 0.06 6.23
CA TYR A 249 8.96 -1.13 5.77
C TYR A 249 8.02 -0.83 4.60
N PHE A 250 7.43 0.36 4.61
CA PHE A 250 6.51 0.83 3.58
C PHE A 250 7.00 2.15 2.97
N ASN A 251 6.92 2.26 1.64
CA ASN A 251 7.19 3.52 0.96
C ASN A 251 6.04 4.50 1.13
N MET A 252 4.82 3.99 1.29
CA MET A 252 3.60 4.79 1.32
C MET A 252 2.57 4.22 2.29
N SER A 253 1.72 5.10 2.82
CA SER A 253 0.57 4.72 3.65
C SER A 253 -0.65 5.53 3.24
N TYR A 254 -1.85 5.09 3.61
CA TYR A 254 -3.06 5.89 3.42
C TYR A 254 -2.98 7.21 4.20
N SER A 255 -3.84 8.16 3.81
CA SER A 255 -4.07 9.43 4.53
C SER A 255 -5.53 9.55 4.95
N TRP A 256 -6.00 8.58 5.76
CA TRP A 256 -7.38 8.51 6.21
C TRP A 256 -7.82 9.79 6.92
N SER A 257 -6.96 10.34 7.78
CA SER A 257 -7.24 11.55 8.52
C SER A 257 -7.38 12.79 7.61
N PHE A 258 -6.59 12.90 6.54
CA PHE A 258 -6.75 13.96 5.54
C PHE A 258 -8.01 13.76 4.69
N HIS A 259 -8.29 12.52 4.30
CA HIS A 259 -9.52 12.17 3.59
C HIS A 259 -10.77 12.58 4.39
N HIS A 260 -10.83 12.24 5.68
CA HIS A 260 -11.94 12.64 6.55
C HIS A 260 -11.99 14.17 6.75
N LEU A 261 -10.84 14.84 6.82
CA LEU A 261 -10.78 16.30 6.84
C LEU A 261 -11.38 16.93 5.56
N MET A 262 -11.05 16.40 4.37
CA MET A 262 -11.64 16.86 3.11
C MET A 262 -13.17 16.70 3.10
N ASN A 263 -13.68 15.57 3.62
CA ASN A 263 -15.12 15.36 3.79
C ASN A 263 -15.76 16.38 4.74
N ASP A 264 -15.11 16.68 5.88
CA ASP A 264 -15.60 17.67 6.83
C ASP A 264 -15.62 19.08 6.23
N ILE A 265 -14.60 19.45 5.44
CA ILE A 265 -14.53 20.74 4.74
C ILE A 265 -15.63 20.83 3.68
N ALA A 266 -15.80 19.80 2.85
CA ALA A 266 -16.85 19.74 1.83
C ALA A 266 -18.25 19.90 2.44
N LYS A 267 -18.47 19.36 3.65
CA LYS A 267 -19.73 19.49 4.41
C LYS A 267 -19.85 20.79 5.21
N GLY A 268 -18.88 21.71 5.11
CA GLY A 268 -18.85 22.98 5.86
C GLY A 268 -18.68 22.82 7.38
N LYS A 269 -18.24 21.65 7.86
CA LYS A 269 -17.98 21.39 9.29
C LYS A 269 -16.62 21.93 9.74
N LYS A 270 -15.67 22.04 8.81
CA LYS A 270 -14.34 22.64 8.99
C LYS A 270 -14.05 23.58 7.84
N ASP A 271 -13.06 24.46 8.01
CA ASP A 271 -12.58 25.34 6.95
C ASP A 271 -11.15 24.98 6.52
N ALA A 272 -10.66 25.67 5.48
CA ALA A 272 -9.35 25.40 4.90
C ALA A 272 -8.16 25.61 5.87
N THR A 273 -8.33 26.32 6.99
CA THR A 273 -7.26 26.49 7.97
C THR A 273 -6.92 25.18 8.68
N ALA A 274 -7.88 24.24 8.76
CA ALA A 274 -7.66 22.92 9.34
C ALA A 274 -6.64 22.08 8.54
N VAL A 275 -6.48 22.33 7.23
CA VAL A 275 -5.44 21.68 6.40
C VAL A 275 -4.05 22.02 6.90
N LYS A 276 -3.82 23.26 7.33
CA LYS A 276 -2.52 23.69 7.87
C LYS A 276 -2.19 22.98 9.17
N THR A 277 -3.16 22.89 10.09
CA THR A 277 -2.98 22.20 11.37
C THR A 277 -2.69 20.72 11.12
N TRP A 278 -3.49 20.07 10.28
CA TRP A 278 -3.27 18.68 9.89
C TRP A 278 -1.86 18.45 9.34
N TYR A 279 -1.42 19.30 8.39
CA TYR A 279 -0.11 19.16 7.77
C TYR A 279 1.05 19.28 8.76
N GLN A 280 0.94 20.18 9.75
CA GLN A 280 1.96 20.34 10.79
C GLN A 280 2.04 19.13 11.72
N GLU A 281 0.89 18.60 12.12
CA GLU A 281 0.81 17.38 12.95
C GLU A 281 1.30 16.16 12.19
N ASP A 282 0.96 16.05 10.91
CA ASP A 282 1.37 14.95 10.04
C ASP A 282 2.89 14.91 9.85
N ARG A 283 3.50 16.02 9.44
CA ARG A 283 4.96 16.12 9.29
C ARG A 283 5.72 16.02 10.61
N ALA A 284 5.05 16.23 11.74
CA ALA A 284 5.61 15.93 13.05
C ALA A 284 5.70 14.41 13.32
N LYS A 285 4.80 13.60 12.75
CA LYS A 285 4.72 12.14 12.94
C LYS A 285 5.46 11.35 11.85
N PHE A 286 5.18 11.63 10.58
CA PHE A 286 5.73 10.90 9.44
C PHE A 286 6.98 11.59 8.90
N LYS A 287 8.12 10.90 8.98
CA LYS A 287 9.46 11.41 8.63
C LYS A 287 9.95 10.89 7.28
N GLN A 288 9.45 9.74 6.84
CA GLN A 288 9.86 9.08 5.62
C GLN A 288 8.64 8.70 4.77
N GLY A 289 8.84 8.43 3.48
CA GLY A 289 7.78 7.97 2.58
C GLY A 289 6.71 9.01 2.24
N TYR A 290 5.58 8.54 1.72
CA TYR A 290 4.49 9.37 1.20
C TYR A 290 3.13 9.00 1.78
N HIS A 291 2.20 9.95 1.77
CA HIS A 291 0.78 9.67 1.93
C HIS A 291 0.14 9.41 0.56
N MET A 292 -0.72 8.40 0.48
CA MET A 292 -1.67 8.28 -0.61
C MET A 292 -2.83 9.25 -0.35
N GLN A 293 -3.00 10.22 -1.25
CA GLN A 293 -4.07 11.20 -1.21
C GLN A 293 -5.23 10.75 -2.09
N PHE A 294 -6.44 10.76 -1.53
CA PHE A 294 -7.61 10.24 -2.25
C PHE A 294 -8.91 10.90 -1.77
N THR A 295 -9.85 11.05 -2.70
CA THR A 295 -11.23 11.44 -2.43
C THR A 295 -12.17 10.23 -2.44
N THR A 296 -11.78 9.13 -3.07
CA THR A 296 -12.51 7.87 -3.08
C THR A 296 -11.53 6.72 -3.33
N ASN A 297 -11.92 5.53 -2.91
CA ASN A 297 -11.31 4.23 -3.19
C ASN A 297 -12.44 3.19 -3.21
N HIS A 298 -12.13 1.90 -3.28
CA HIS A 298 -13.15 0.85 -3.27
C HIS A 298 -14.05 0.86 -2.01
N ASP A 299 -13.49 1.06 -0.82
CA ASP A 299 -14.26 1.08 0.44
C ASP A 299 -15.16 2.30 0.56
N GLU A 300 -14.59 3.49 0.35
CA GLU A 300 -15.34 4.75 0.44
C GLU A 300 -16.49 4.76 -0.57
N ASN A 301 -16.26 4.28 -1.79
CA ASN A 301 -17.30 4.20 -2.81
C ASN A 301 -18.42 3.21 -2.42
N SER A 302 -18.05 2.02 -1.96
CA SER A 302 -18.99 0.94 -1.64
C SER A 302 -19.84 1.28 -0.40
N TRP A 303 -19.18 1.69 0.68
CA TRP A 303 -19.80 1.77 2.00
C TRP A 303 -20.25 3.18 2.37
N ASN A 304 -19.45 4.19 2.04
CA ASN A 304 -19.68 5.56 2.48
C ASN A 304 -20.37 6.43 1.40
N GLY A 305 -20.26 6.02 0.14
CA GLY A 305 -20.94 6.60 -1.01
C GLY A 305 -20.03 7.27 -2.01
N THR A 306 -20.62 7.69 -3.12
CA THR A 306 -19.91 8.38 -4.19
C THR A 306 -19.34 9.71 -3.70
N ILE A 307 -18.41 10.27 -4.48
CA ILE A 307 -17.87 11.62 -4.20
C ILE A 307 -19.01 12.64 -4.14
N GLU A 308 -19.99 12.55 -5.05
CA GLU A 308 -21.17 13.44 -5.07
C GLU A 308 -22.01 13.31 -3.79
N GLU A 309 -22.31 12.08 -3.35
CA GLU A 309 -23.09 11.86 -2.12
C GLU A 309 -22.38 12.38 -0.87
N ARG A 310 -21.05 12.29 -0.82
CA ARG A 310 -20.25 12.66 0.35
C ARG A 310 -19.80 14.12 0.35
N MET A 311 -19.51 14.69 -0.81
CA MET A 311 -18.84 15.99 -0.96
C MET A 311 -19.64 17.01 -1.80
N GLY A 312 -20.66 16.57 -2.56
CA GLY A 312 -21.49 17.42 -3.43
C GLY A 312 -20.66 18.28 -4.39
N GLU A 313 -21.07 19.53 -4.60
CA GLU A 313 -20.41 20.50 -5.50
C GLU A 313 -18.92 20.75 -5.14
N ALA A 314 -18.51 20.47 -3.89
CA ALA A 314 -17.11 20.61 -3.49
C ALA A 314 -16.22 19.44 -3.95
N GLY A 315 -16.79 18.35 -4.48
CA GLY A 315 -16.07 17.15 -4.90
C GLY A 315 -14.93 17.44 -5.88
N ASP A 316 -15.16 18.27 -6.89
CA ASP A 316 -14.13 18.65 -7.86
C ASP A 316 -12.98 19.42 -7.22
N ALA A 317 -13.28 20.32 -6.28
CA ALA A 317 -12.26 21.06 -5.55
C ALA A 317 -11.43 20.12 -4.65
N MET A 318 -12.07 19.13 -4.01
CA MET A 318 -11.36 18.12 -3.21
C MET A 318 -10.52 17.19 -4.08
N ASN A 319 -10.97 16.84 -5.28
CA ASN A 319 -10.16 16.10 -6.26
C ASN A 319 -8.91 16.90 -6.62
N VAL A 320 -9.04 18.18 -6.98
CA VAL A 320 -7.87 19.02 -7.27
C VAL A 320 -6.91 19.08 -6.09
N LEU A 321 -7.44 19.22 -4.87
CA LEU A 321 -6.63 19.23 -3.66
C LEU A 321 -5.86 17.91 -3.49
N ALA A 322 -6.52 16.76 -3.58
CA ALA A 322 -5.86 15.46 -3.45
C ALA A 322 -4.72 15.24 -4.46
N PHE A 323 -4.83 15.82 -5.67
CA PHE A 323 -3.84 15.68 -6.75
C PHE A 323 -2.70 16.69 -6.71
N THR A 324 -2.89 17.81 -6.01
CA THR A 324 -1.91 18.92 -5.98
C THR A 324 -1.30 19.12 -4.59
N PHE A 325 -1.82 18.43 -3.58
CA PHE A 325 -1.29 18.45 -2.23
C PHE A 325 -0.13 17.47 -2.04
N ASP A 326 0.49 17.54 -0.87
CA ASP A 326 1.67 16.76 -0.54
C ASP A 326 1.36 15.26 -0.37
N GLY A 327 1.89 14.45 -1.29
CA GLY A 327 1.66 13.00 -1.35
C GLY A 327 1.57 12.48 -2.78
N MET A 328 1.01 11.28 -2.93
CA MET A 328 0.74 10.64 -4.22
C MET A 328 -0.77 10.46 -4.40
N PRO A 329 -1.37 10.94 -5.50
CA PRO A 329 -2.80 10.79 -5.70
C PRO A 329 -3.21 9.39 -6.15
N LEU A 330 -4.38 8.98 -5.66
CA LEU A 330 -5.12 7.82 -6.11
C LEU A 330 -6.26 8.23 -7.07
N ILE A 331 -6.42 7.45 -8.13
CA ILE A 331 -7.61 7.42 -8.98
C ILE A 331 -8.27 6.06 -8.80
N TYR A 332 -9.53 6.01 -8.36
CA TYR A 332 -10.29 4.76 -8.36
C TYR A 332 -10.99 4.55 -9.71
N SER A 333 -11.10 3.29 -10.15
CA SER A 333 -11.74 2.90 -11.40
C SER A 333 -13.08 3.63 -11.65
N GLY A 334 -13.14 4.38 -12.76
CA GLY A 334 -14.32 5.14 -13.18
C GLY A 334 -14.40 6.56 -12.62
N GLN A 335 -13.58 6.92 -11.62
CA GLN A 335 -13.52 8.28 -11.09
C GLN A 335 -13.16 9.29 -12.19
N GLU A 336 -12.22 8.95 -13.07
CA GLU A 336 -11.79 9.83 -14.17
C GLU A 336 -12.88 10.04 -15.24
N ALA A 337 -13.91 9.19 -15.24
CA ALA A 337 -15.10 9.31 -16.11
C ALA A 337 -16.32 9.91 -15.38
N GLY A 338 -16.16 10.37 -14.12
CA GLY A 338 -17.24 10.93 -13.33
C GLY A 338 -18.26 9.88 -12.87
N LEU A 339 -17.84 8.64 -12.63
CA LEU A 339 -18.72 7.56 -12.17
C LEU A 339 -19.42 7.96 -10.87
N ASN A 340 -20.72 8.25 -10.96
CA ASN A 340 -21.57 8.56 -9.81
C ASN A 340 -22.44 7.35 -9.45
N LYS A 341 -21.77 6.21 -9.21
CA LYS A 341 -22.40 4.95 -8.83
C LYS A 341 -21.59 4.33 -7.68
N ARG A 342 -22.29 3.82 -6.66
CA ARG A 342 -21.69 2.92 -5.67
C ARG A 342 -21.53 1.54 -6.30
N LEU A 343 -20.32 1.01 -6.26
CA LEU A 343 -19.97 -0.32 -6.70
C LEU A 343 -20.24 -1.27 -5.54
N GLU A 344 -21.07 -2.28 -5.77
CA GLU A 344 -21.48 -3.21 -4.71
C GLU A 344 -20.33 -4.16 -4.41
N PHE A 345 -19.83 -4.17 -3.18
CA PHE A 345 -18.59 -4.84 -2.83
C PHE A 345 -18.64 -6.37 -3.04
N PHE A 346 -19.78 -6.99 -2.76
CA PHE A 346 -19.96 -8.45 -2.81
C PHE A 346 -20.59 -8.96 -4.12
N GLU A 347 -20.81 -8.08 -5.09
CA GLU A 347 -21.52 -8.35 -6.35
C GLU A 347 -20.66 -8.09 -7.58
#